data_AF-A0A832RPL3-F1
#
_entry.id   AF-A0A832RPL3-F1
#
_cell.length_a   1.000
_cell.length_b   1.000
_cell.length_c   1.000
_cell.angle_alpha   90.00
_cell.angle_beta   90.00
_cell.angle_gamma   90.00
#
_symmetry.space_group_name_H-M   'P 1'
#
loop_
_entity.id
_entity.type
_entity.pdbx_description
1 polymer ?
#
loop_
_entity_poly.entity_id
_entity_poly.type
_entity_poly.pdbx_seq_one_letter_code
_entity_poly.pdbx_strand_id
1 'polypeptide(L)'
;MEIHVYDTYVEAKDGHTMHFDVITSEKDHGKAIEYAKQWLNTIGEGNAKVTTEECQFCHSQGAPKPVEDAIKTNGFFIQKMEGCP
;
A
#
# COMPACT_ATOMS: atom_id res chain seq x y z
N MET A 1 3.28 -1.99 -17.31
CA MET A 1 2.02 -2.72 -17.00
C MET A 1 0.98 -1.73 -16.48
N GLU A 2 -0.32 -2.07 -16.51
CA GLU A 2 -1.33 -1.29 -15.76
C GLU A 2 -1.19 -1.63 -14.26
N ILE A 3 -1.32 -0.60 -13.41
CA ILE A 3 -1.30 -0.71 -11.95
C ILE A 3 -2.53 -0.03 -11.36
N HIS A 4 -2.88 -0.47 -10.16
CA HIS A 4 -3.97 0.04 -9.35
C HIS A 4 -3.38 0.63 -8.08
N VAL A 5 -3.73 1.89 -7.81
CA VAL A 5 -3.24 2.67 -6.68
C VAL A 5 -4.32 2.69 -5.61
N TYR A 6 -3.96 2.26 -4.41
CA TYR A 6 -4.80 2.30 -3.24
C TYR A 6 -4.20 3.25 -2.21
N ASP A 7 -4.82 4.41 -2.09
CA ASP A 7 -4.48 5.47 -1.15
C ASP A 7 -4.77 5.00 0.28
N THR A 8 -3.75 4.92 1.13
CA THR A 8 -3.85 4.26 2.43
C THR A 8 -3.42 5.15 3.58
N TYR A 9 -4.32 5.33 4.55
CA TYR A 9 -4.08 6.08 5.79
C TYR A 9 -4.27 5.18 7.00
N VAL A 10 -3.26 5.09 7.85
CA VAL A 10 -3.34 4.30 9.10
C VAL A 10 -2.80 5.09 10.27
N GLU A 11 -3.28 4.78 11.47
CA GLU A 11 -2.73 5.28 12.72
C GLU A 11 -1.55 4.40 13.15
N ALA A 12 -0.36 5.00 13.30
CA ALA A 12 0.83 4.35 13.83
C ALA A 12 0.70 4.13 15.36
N LYS A 13 1.56 3.28 15.91
CA LYS A 13 1.58 2.95 17.35
C LYS A 13 1.75 4.15 18.30
N ASP A 14 2.46 5.17 17.87
CA ASP A 14 2.69 6.44 18.59
C ASP A 14 1.62 7.50 18.28
N GLY A 15 0.62 7.15 17.48
CA GLY A 15 -0.60 7.95 17.27
C GLY A 15 -0.53 8.96 16.13
N HIS A 16 0.57 9.05 15.37
CA HIS A 16 0.58 9.84 14.14
C HIS A 16 -0.02 9.06 12.96
N THR A 17 -0.39 9.80 11.93
CA THR A 17 -0.90 9.23 10.69
C THR A 17 0.24 8.84 9.76
N MET A 18 0.22 7.60 9.27
CA MET A 18 1.01 7.20 8.12
C MET A 18 0.14 7.22 6.87
N HIS A 19 0.69 7.80 5.80
CA HIS A 19 0.08 7.89 4.49
C HIS A 19 1.00 7.26 3.46
N PHE A 20 0.48 6.28 2.73
CA PHE A 20 1.21 5.57 1.68
C PHE A 20 0.25 4.98 0.65
N ASP A 21 0.74 4.76 -0.57
CA ASP A 21 -0.02 4.04 -1.57
C ASP A 21 0.39 2.57 -1.58
N VAL A 22 -0.60 1.68 -1.63
CA VAL A 22 -0.40 0.30 -2.06
C VAL A 22 -0.62 0.24 -3.56
N ILE A 23 0.44 -0.12 -4.30
CA ILE A 23 0.42 -0.23 -5.75
C ILE A 23 0.54 -1.69 -6.14
N THR A 24 -0.43 -2.19 -6.89
CA THR A 24 -0.47 -3.60 -7.33
C THR A 24 -0.99 -3.72 -8.76
N SER A 25 -0.69 -4.83 -9.43
CA SER A 25 -1.29 -5.18 -10.72
C SER A 25 -2.65 -5.88 -10.58
N GLU A 26 -3.07 -6.21 -9.36
CA GLU A 26 -4.36 -6.83 -9.08
C GLU A 26 -5.39 -5.77 -8.70
N LYS A 27 -6.47 -5.63 -9.49
CA LYS A 27 -7.58 -4.73 -9.13
C LYS A 27 -8.50 -5.36 -8.10
N ASP A 28 -7.93 -5.73 -6.96
CA ASP A 28 -8.60 -6.41 -5.86
C ASP A 28 -8.30 -5.68 -4.54
N HIS A 29 -9.37 -5.23 -3.89
CA HIS A 29 -9.27 -4.46 -2.65
C HIS A 29 -8.80 -5.30 -1.47
N GLY A 30 -9.22 -6.58 -1.41
CA GLY A 30 -8.76 -7.51 -0.39
C GLY A 30 -7.25 -7.72 -0.48
N LYS A 31 -6.73 -7.88 -1.70
CA LYS A 31 -5.29 -7.96 -1.98
C LYS A 31 -4.55 -6.70 -1.55
N ALA A 32 -5.08 -5.52 -1.87
CA ALA A 32 -4.46 -4.27 -1.42
C ALA A 32 -4.35 -4.18 0.11
N ILE A 33 -5.39 -4.59 0.84
CA ILE A 33 -5.38 -4.65 2.32
C ILE A 33 -4.37 -5.68 2.82
N GLU A 34 -4.30 -6.87 2.19
CA GLU A 34 -3.31 -7.90 2.53
C GLU A 34 -1.88 -7.35 2.37
N TYR A 35 -1.59 -6.69 1.25
CA TYR A 35 -0.28 -6.10 0.95
C TYR A 35 0.09 -4.95 1.89
N ALA A 36 -0.85 -4.06 2.23
CA ALA A 36 -0.66 -3.05 3.27
C ALA A 36 -0.24 -3.69 4.60
N LYS A 37 -0.98 -4.71 5.07
CA LYS A 37 -0.68 -5.41 6.32
C LYS A 37 0.66 -6.14 6.27
N GLN A 38 1.00 -6.75 5.14
CA GLN A 38 2.31 -7.38 4.95
C GLN A 38 3.42 -6.36 5.14
N TRP A 39 3.35 -5.20 4.48
CA TRP A 39 4.36 -4.15 4.63
C TRP A 39 4.42 -3.58 6.05
N LEU A 40 3.27 -3.26 6.65
CA LEU A 40 3.19 -2.75 8.01
C LEU A 40 3.86 -3.70 9.02
N ASN A 41 3.70 -5.02 8.85
CA ASN A 41 4.42 -6.00 9.67
C ASN A 41 5.95 -5.86 9.55
N THR A 42 6.48 -5.56 8.36
CA THR A 42 7.94 -5.42 8.14
C THR A 42 8.55 -4.20 8.84
N ILE A 43 7.76 -3.15 9.05
CA ILE A 43 8.22 -1.92 9.73
C ILE A 43 7.80 -1.86 11.20
N GLY A 44 7.21 -2.95 11.71
CA GLY A 44 6.78 -3.04 13.11
C GLY A 44 5.40 -2.43 13.38
N GLU A 45 4.63 -2.02 12.38
CA GLU A 45 3.30 -1.40 12.50
C GLU A 45 2.15 -2.39 12.20
N GLY A 46 2.42 -3.69 12.31
CA GLY A 46 1.49 -4.77 11.96
C GLY A 46 0.14 -4.81 12.69
N ASN A 47 -0.01 -4.05 13.79
CA ASN A 47 -1.26 -3.95 14.55
C ASN A 47 -2.17 -2.82 14.07
N ALA A 48 -1.73 -1.97 13.14
CA ALA A 48 -2.55 -0.89 12.62
C ALA A 48 -3.82 -1.44 11.95
N LYS A 49 -4.95 -0.78 12.18
CA LYS A 49 -6.22 -1.14 11.54
C LYS A 49 -6.10 -0.84 10.04
N VAL A 50 -6.33 -1.86 9.22
CA VAL A 50 -6.47 -1.70 7.76
C VAL A 50 -7.70 -2.43 7.29
N THR A 51 -8.71 -1.66 6.91
CA THR A 51 -9.95 -2.10 6.28
C THR A 51 -10.16 -1.31 4.98
N THR A 52 -11.35 -1.42 4.39
CA THR A 52 -11.73 -0.61 3.22
C THR A 52 -11.89 0.88 3.54
N GLU A 53 -11.96 1.25 4.82
CA GLU A 53 -12.00 2.65 5.26
C GLU A 53 -10.61 3.29 5.13
N GLU A 54 -9.58 2.57 5.59
CA GLU A 54 -8.20 3.05 5.63
C GLU A 54 -7.46 2.89 4.30
N CYS A 55 -7.75 1.84 3.53
CA CYS A 55 -7.14 1.57 2.23
C CYS A 55 -8.21 1.82 1.16
N GLN A 56 -8.04 2.80 0.27
CA GLN A 56 -9.07 3.21 -0.69
C GLN A 56 -8.55 3.19 -2.12
N PHE A 57 -9.28 2.59 -3.05
CA PHE A 57 -8.91 2.65 -4.46
C PHE A 57 -8.97 4.11 -4.95
N CYS A 58 -7.87 4.60 -5.52
CA CYS A 58 -7.78 5.95 -6.06
C CYS A 58 -7.96 5.93 -7.60
N HIS A 59 -7.02 5.31 -8.31
CA HIS A 59 -7.05 5.23 -9.78
C HIS A 59 -6.18 4.09 -10.32
N SER A 60 -6.29 3.88 -11.64
CA SER A 60 -5.35 3.04 -12.40
C SER A 60 -4.46 3.91 -13.26
N GLN A 61 -3.21 3.49 -13.48
CA GLN A 61 -2.28 4.15 -14.40
C GLN A 61 -1.26 3.19 -14.97
N GLY A 62 -0.45 3.66 -15.93
CA GLY A 62 0.76 2.95 -16.35
C GLY A 62 1.85 3.02 -15.29
N ALA A 63 2.51 1.91 -15.02
CA ALA A 63 3.67 1.87 -14.12
C ALA A 63 4.97 2.27 -14.82
N PRO A 64 5.82 3.11 -14.18
CA PRO A 64 7.21 3.25 -14.60
C PRO A 64 7.98 1.94 -14.35
N LYS A 65 9.05 1.71 -15.12
CA LYS A 65 9.81 0.44 -15.11
C LYS A 65 10.24 -0.04 -13.71
N PRO A 66 10.73 0.81 -12.79
CA PRO A 66 11.13 0.37 -11.45
C PRO A 66 9.96 -0.17 -10.62
N VAL A 67 8.78 0.45 -10.72
CA VAL A 67 7.57 0.00 -10.01
C VAL A 67 7.07 -1.31 -10.59
N GLU A 68 7.07 -1.45 -11.92
CA GLU A 68 6.73 -2.71 -12.59
C GLU A 68 7.64 -3.85 -12.15
N ASP A 69 8.95 -3.63 -12.07
CA ASP A 69 9.90 -4.68 -11.67
C ASP A 69 9.73 -5.08 -10.20
N ALA A 70 9.42 -4.12 -9.31
CA ALA A 70 9.09 -4.40 -7.93
C ALA A 70 7.80 -5.22 -7.78
N ILE A 71 6.74 -4.85 -8.50
CA ILE A 71 5.45 -5.56 -8.49
C ILE A 71 5.60 -6.97 -9.04
N LYS A 72 6.37 -7.17 -10.11
CA LYS A 72 6.65 -8.51 -10.65
C LYS A 72 7.40 -9.42 -9.67
N THR A 73 8.20 -8.84 -8.79
CA THR A 73 9.00 -9.59 -7.83
C THR A 73 8.22 -9.87 -6.54
N ASN A 74 7.47 -8.89 -6.04
CA ASN A 74 6.89 -8.91 -4.70
C ASN A 74 5.35 -8.98 -4.69
N GLY A 75 4.68 -8.82 -5.84
CA GLY A 75 3.22 -8.70 -5.97
C GLY A 75 2.69 -7.27 -5.80
N PHE A 76 3.44 -6.41 -5.09
CA PHE A 76 3.06 -5.03 -4.82
C PHE A 76 4.29 -4.11 -4.65
N PHE A 77 4.03 -2.81 -4.60
CA PHE A 77 4.99 -1.77 -4.26
C PHE A 77 4.33 -0.78 -3.29
N ILE A 78 5.06 -0.33 -2.27
CA ILE A 78 4.59 0.70 -1.34
C ILE A 78 5.27 2.01 -1.67
N GLN A 79 4.46 3.00 -2.03
CA GLN A 79 4.92 4.37 -2.17
C GLN A 79 4.68 5.11 -0.86
N LYS A 80 5.76 5.36 -0.11
CA LYS A 80 5.70 6.13 1.13
C LYS A 80 5.41 7.60 0.82
N MET A 81 4.51 8.22 1.58
CA MET A 81 4.19 9.65 1.45
C MET A 81 4.46 10.41 2.74
N GLU A 82 3.58 10.29 3.74
CA GLU A 82 3.69 11.04 5.01
C GLU A 82 3.80 10.07 6.21
N GLY A 83 4.56 10.46 7.23
CA GLY A 83 4.65 9.73 8.51
C GLY A 83 5.29 8.34 8.45
N CYS A 84 5.70 7.88 7.27
CA CYS A 84 6.33 6.57 7.08
C CYS A 84 7.82 6.60 7.50
N PRO A 85 8.38 5.50 8.03
CA PRO A 85 9.80 5.37 8.35
C PRO A 85 10.75 5.46 7.14
#